data_AF-A0A2V9JT98-F1
#
_entry.id   AF-A0A2V9JT98-F1
#
_cell.length_a   1.000
_cell.length_b   1.000
_cell.length_c   1.000
_cell.angle_alpha   90.00
_cell.angle_beta   90.00
_cell.angle_gamma   90.00
#
_symmetry.space_group_name_H-M   'P 1'
#
loop_
_entity.id
_entity.type
_entity.pdbx_description
1 polymer ?
#
loop_
_entity_poly.entity_id
_entity_poly.type
_entity_poly.pdbx_seq_one_letter_code
_entity_poly.pdbx_strand_id
1 'polypeptide(L)'
;MQNRFRVFSDGAGSYDVITPKIRELLRRHRSRPVGARVTLTSQTLDVERIFRHLTDEVGFWEVGFAPVTTAPGRRYAISDDGFDRMLEQFRALAREFLEYAAAGRHHGFSNVRDTLEEIHRGVSKAYPCGAGLGLMGVSTDGEVAPC
;
A
#
# COMPACT_ATOMS: atom_id res chain seq x y z
N MET A 1 7.13 13.44 3.12
CA MET A 1 7.57 12.26 2.34
C MET A 1 6.85 12.14 1.00
N GLN A 2 5.51 12.11 0.98
CA GLN A 2 4.71 11.97 -0.26
C GLN A 2 5.04 13.00 -1.37
N ASN A 3 5.19 14.27 -1.01
CA ASN A 3 5.37 15.39 -1.95
C ASN A 3 6.59 15.25 -2.86
N ARG A 4 7.50 14.30 -2.60
CA ARG A 4 8.65 14.02 -3.46
C ARG A 4 8.27 13.35 -4.79
N PHE A 5 7.20 12.55 -4.79
CA PHE A 5 6.79 11.74 -5.95
C PHE A 5 5.36 12.00 -6.42
N ARG A 6 4.53 12.63 -5.59
CA ARG A 6 3.16 13.01 -5.94
C ARG A 6 3.06 14.53 -6.00
N VAL A 7 3.53 15.09 -7.11
CA VAL A 7 3.51 16.53 -7.39
C VAL A 7 2.49 16.87 -8.46
N PHE A 8 1.98 18.10 -8.45
CA PHE A 8 1.22 18.67 -9.54
C PHE A 8 2.13 19.01 -10.73
N SER A 9 1.54 19.42 -11.85
CA SER A 9 2.27 19.81 -13.07
C SER A 9 3.23 21.00 -12.87
N ASP A 10 2.98 21.82 -11.85
CA ASP A 10 3.82 22.94 -11.43
C ASP A 10 4.93 22.54 -10.44
N GLY A 11 5.02 21.26 -10.07
CA GLY A 11 5.97 20.73 -9.09
C GLY A 11 5.55 20.88 -7.63
N ALA A 12 4.40 21.51 -7.33
CA ALA A 12 3.90 21.63 -5.98
C ALA A 12 3.47 20.28 -5.40
N GLY A 13 3.75 20.06 -4.12
CA GLY A 13 3.38 18.84 -3.42
C GLY A 13 1.86 18.69 -3.26
N SER A 14 1.34 17.48 -3.46
CA SER A 14 -0.11 17.21 -3.37
C SER A 14 -0.65 16.99 -1.95
N TYR A 15 0.21 16.76 -0.95
CA TYR A 15 -0.21 16.24 0.36
C TYR A 15 -1.20 17.15 1.08
N ASP A 16 -0.89 18.45 1.17
CA ASP A 16 -1.70 19.41 1.93
C ASP A 16 -3.05 19.68 1.25
N VAL A 17 -3.12 19.45 -0.06
CA VAL A 17 -4.36 19.57 -0.84
C VAL A 17 -5.26 18.34 -0.67
N ILE A 18 -4.68 17.13 -0.64
CA ILE A 18 -5.47 15.89 -0.57
C ILE A 18 -5.87 15.51 0.86
N THR A 19 -5.02 15.79 1.86
CA THR A 19 -5.24 15.31 3.24
C THR A 19 -6.55 15.80 3.86
N PRO A 20 -6.94 17.09 3.73
CA PRO A 20 -8.24 17.54 4.24
C PRO A 20 -9.43 16.85 3.56
N LYS A 21 -9.32 16.57 2.25
CA LYS A 21 -10.37 15.88 1.48
C LYS A 21 -10.49 14.41 1.87
N ILE A 22 -9.35 13.76 2.11
CA ILE A 22 -9.29 12.39 2.64
C ILE A 22 -9.95 12.33 4.01
N ARG A 23 -9.59 13.24 4.93
CA ARG A 23 -10.22 13.29 6.26
C ARG A 23 -11.74 13.45 6.17
N GLU A 24 -12.22 14.30 5.26
CA GLU A 24 -13.65 14.46 5.05
C GLU A 24 -14.33 13.22 4.45
N LEU A 25 -13.66 12.53 3.51
CA LEU A 25 -14.13 11.24 2.99
C LEU A 25 -14.23 10.20 4.12
N LEU A 26 -13.17 10.05 4.90
CA LEU A 26 -13.13 9.13 6.04
C LEU A 26 -14.16 9.49 7.11
N ARG A 27 -14.53 10.77 7.24
CA ARG A 27 -15.60 11.21 8.15
C ARG A 27 -17.01 10.90 7.63
N ARG A 28 -17.25 10.90 6.32
CA ARG A 28 -18.60 10.68 5.75
C ARG A 28 -18.86 9.25 5.30
N HIS A 29 -17.85 8.55 4.80
CA HIS A 29 -18.02 7.22 4.21
C HIS A 29 -18.06 6.14 5.30
N ARG A 30 -19.16 5.37 5.35
CA ARG A 30 -19.40 4.34 6.37
C ARG A 30 -19.79 2.98 5.83
N SER A 31 -20.12 2.89 4.53
CA SER A 31 -20.60 1.64 3.93
C SER A 31 -19.50 0.61 3.73
N ARG A 32 -18.27 1.05 3.48
CA ARG A 32 -17.09 0.17 3.37
C ARG A 32 -15.86 0.83 3.99
N PRO A 33 -14.93 0.05 4.54
CA PRO A 33 -13.65 0.59 4.97
C PRO A 33 -12.86 1.17 3.81
N VAL A 34 -12.20 2.30 4.04
CA VAL A 34 -11.30 2.94 3.08
C VAL A 34 -9.86 2.61 3.47
N GLY A 35 -9.12 2.02 2.53
CA GLY A 35 -7.71 1.70 2.69
C GLY A 35 -6.79 2.71 2.01
N ALA A 36 -5.59 2.89 2.58
CA ALA A 36 -4.49 3.58 1.94
C ALA A 36 -3.57 2.59 1.22
N ARG A 37 -3.08 2.99 0.04
CA ARG A 37 -2.07 2.25 -0.73
C ARG A 37 -0.80 3.07 -0.86
N VAL A 38 0.31 2.49 -0.38
CA VAL A 38 1.61 3.15 -0.31
C VAL A 38 2.56 2.48 -1.30
N THR A 39 3.23 3.29 -2.11
CA THR A 39 4.33 2.84 -2.97
C THR A 39 5.64 3.18 -2.28
N LEU A 40 6.44 2.15 -1.97
CA LEU A 40 7.75 2.28 -1.34
C LEU A 40 8.82 2.49 -2.41
N THR A 41 9.77 3.37 -2.12
CA THR A 41 10.95 3.67 -2.95
C THR A 41 12.16 3.71 -2.04
N SER A 42 13.39 3.66 -2.56
CA SER A 42 14.60 3.79 -1.73
C SER A 42 14.66 5.08 -0.90
N GLN A 43 13.92 6.12 -1.31
CA GLN A 43 13.84 7.40 -0.61
C GLN A 43 12.66 7.46 0.38
N THR A 44 11.81 6.43 0.39
CA THR A 44 10.59 6.34 1.19
C THR A 44 10.36 4.92 1.74
N LEU A 45 11.37 4.35 2.41
CA LEU A 45 11.38 2.98 2.96
C LEU A 45 10.94 2.84 4.43
N ASP A 46 10.43 3.90 5.03
CA ASP A 46 10.09 3.94 6.46
C ASP A 46 8.64 3.48 6.68
N VAL A 47 8.44 2.16 6.62
CA VAL A 47 7.13 1.50 6.62
C VAL A 47 6.38 1.78 7.91
N GLU A 48 7.03 1.62 9.06
CA GLU A 48 6.38 1.77 10.37
C GLU A 48 5.89 3.20 10.58
N ARG A 49 6.73 4.21 10.30
CA ARG A 49 6.30 5.60 10.44
C ARG A 49 5.16 5.95 9.49
N ILE A 50 5.22 5.48 8.25
CA ILE A 50 4.14 5.70 7.28
C ILE A 50 2.85 5.02 7.75
N PHE A 51 2.96 3.79 8.28
CA PHE A 51 1.83 3.02 8.79
C PHE A 51 1.11 3.79 9.89
N ARG A 52 1.84 4.17 10.96
CA ARG A 52 1.30 4.95 12.08
C ARG A 52 0.68 6.27 11.64
N HIS A 53 1.36 6.98 10.75
CA HIS A 53 0.81 8.24 10.24
C HIS A 53 -0.55 8.05 9.56
N LEU A 54 -0.67 7.03 8.71
CA LEU A 54 -1.89 6.78 7.95
C LEU A 54 -3.01 6.16 8.80
N THR A 55 -2.69 5.28 9.76
CA THR A 55 -3.68 4.70 10.66
C THR A 55 -4.08 5.66 11.77
N ASP A 56 -3.12 6.23 12.49
CA ASP A 56 -3.35 6.88 13.78
C ASP A 56 -3.64 8.38 13.61
N GLU A 57 -2.96 9.06 12.68
CA GLU A 57 -3.15 10.50 12.48
C GLU A 57 -4.16 10.84 11.37
N VAL A 58 -4.22 10.02 10.31
CA VAL A 58 -5.16 10.24 9.19
C VAL A 58 -6.46 9.44 9.39
N GLY A 59 -6.39 8.25 9.98
CA GLY A 59 -7.58 7.44 10.30
C GLY A 59 -7.99 6.45 9.21
N PHE A 60 -7.06 6.03 8.33
CA PHE A 60 -7.37 4.95 7.39
C PHE A 60 -7.64 3.65 8.14
N TRP A 61 -8.62 2.89 7.67
CA TRP A 61 -8.93 1.59 8.27
C TRP A 61 -7.83 0.58 8.01
N GLU A 62 -7.25 0.59 6.82
CA GLU A 62 -6.18 -0.33 6.47
C GLU A 62 -5.11 0.37 5.64
N VAL A 63 -3.89 -0.11 5.73
CA VAL A 63 -2.75 0.40 4.96
C VAL A 63 -2.03 -0.78 4.33
N GLY A 64 -1.89 -0.74 3.01
CA GLY A 64 -1.16 -1.71 2.22
C GLY A 64 0.03 -1.07 1.52
N PHE A 65 1.15 -1.79 1.52
CA PHE A 65 2.42 -1.34 0.94
C PHE A 65 2.80 -2.21 -0.26
N ALA A 66 3.34 -1.57 -1.29
CA ALA A 66 3.96 -2.24 -2.42
C ALA A 66 5.30 -1.56 -2.77
N PRO A 67 6.38 -2.32 -3.02
CA PRO A 67 7.61 -1.74 -3.55
C PRO A 67 7.36 -1.21 -4.97
N VAL A 68 8.09 -0.16 -5.36
CA VAL A 68 8.02 0.36 -6.72
C VAL A 68 8.49 -0.70 -7.72
N THR A 69 7.67 -0.98 -8.74
CA THR A 69 8.05 -1.84 -9.87
C THR A 69 8.77 -0.98 -10.91
N THR A 70 10.11 -1.01 -10.92
CA THR A 70 10.90 -0.37 -11.99
C THR A 70 11.98 -1.27 -12.52
N ALA A 71 12.39 -0.99 -13.77
CA ALA A 71 13.65 -1.50 -14.30
C ALA A 71 14.82 -1.13 -13.35
N PRO A 72 15.79 -2.04 -13.14
CA PRO A 72 16.98 -1.78 -12.34
C PRO A 72 17.70 -0.48 -12.77
N GLY A 73 18.29 0.24 -11.82
CA GLY A 73 19.13 1.42 -12.10
C GLY A 73 18.42 2.78 -12.07
N ARG A 74 17.10 2.85 -11.80
CA ARG A 74 16.45 4.14 -11.53
C ARG A 74 16.73 4.64 -10.12
N ARG A 75 16.88 5.96 -9.94
CA ARG A 75 17.24 6.62 -8.66
C ARG A 75 16.33 6.33 -7.45
N TYR A 76 15.15 5.76 -7.68
CA TYR A 76 14.15 5.43 -6.66
C TYR A 76 13.92 3.92 -6.52
N ALA A 77 14.64 3.10 -7.31
CA ALA A 77 14.66 1.66 -7.14
C ALA A 77 15.23 1.30 -5.76
N ILE A 78 14.65 0.27 -5.15
CA ILE A 78 15.06 -0.25 -3.84
C ILE A 78 16.25 -1.18 -4.08
N SER A 79 17.35 -0.97 -3.34
CA SER A 79 18.50 -1.88 -3.31
C SER A 79 18.18 -3.16 -2.53
N ASP A 80 18.98 -4.21 -2.66
CA ASP A 80 18.79 -5.45 -1.91
C ASP A 80 18.76 -5.21 -0.39
N ASP A 81 19.71 -4.44 0.15
CA ASP A 81 19.70 -3.98 1.55
C ASP A 81 18.43 -3.20 1.92
N GLY A 82 17.90 -2.41 0.99
CA GLY A 82 16.64 -1.69 1.17
C GLY A 82 15.43 -2.64 1.23
N PHE A 83 15.46 -3.74 0.48
CA PHE A 83 14.45 -4.80 0.57
C PHE A 83 14.53 -5.53 1.91
N ASP A 84 15.73 -5.87 2.38
CA ASP A 84 15.92 -6.52 3.68
C ASP A 84 15.37 -5.65 4.82
N ARG A 85 15.70 -4.35 4.81
CA ARG A 85 15.17 -3.38 5.77
C ARG A 85 13.64 -3.21 5.67
N MET A 86 13.08 -3.27 4.46
CA MET A 86 11.62 -3.23 4.27
C MET A 86 10.95 -4.48 4.86
N LEU A 87 11.51 -5.66 4.59
CA LEU A 87 11.01 -6.94 5.09
C LEU A 87 11.10 -7.04 6.61
N GLU A 88 12.14 -6.49 7.22
CA GLU A 88 12.28 -6.42 8.67
C GLU A 88 11.13 -5.61 9.31
N GLN A 89 10.81 -4.44 8.77
CA GLN A 89 9.68 -3.63 9.23
C GLN A 89 8.33 -4.31 8.98
N PHE A 90 8.18 -5.03 7.86
CA PHE A 90 6.97 -5.84 7.61
C PHE A 90 6.82 -6.93 8.67
N ARG A 91 7.92 -7.59 9.08
CA ARG A 91 7.91 -8.59 10.16
C ARG A 91 7.55 -7.95 11.51
N ALA A 92 8.03 -6.74 11.79
CA ALA A 92 7.64 -6.02 13.00
C ALA A 92 6.12 -5.77 13.04
N LEU A 93 5.56 -5.18 11.98
CA LEU A 93 4.11 -4.97 11.88
C LEU A 93 3.30 -6.28 11.89
N ALA A 94 3.84 -7.37 11.32
CA ALA A 94 3.18 -8.67 11.35
C ALA A 94 3.14 -9.29 12.76
N ARG A 95 4.18 -9.09 13.58
CA ARG A 95 4.16 -9.53 14.99
C ARG A 95 3.14 -8.75 15.79
N GLU A 96 3.06 -7.44 15.61
CA GLU A 96 2.00 -6.64 16.25
C GLU A 96 0.61 -7.04 15.77
N PHE A 97 0.44 -7.31 14.48
CA PHE A 97 -0.82 -7.80 13.93
C PHE A 97 -1.26 -9.08 14.65
N LEU A 98 -0.33 -10.01 14.92
CA LEU A 98 -0.62 -11.23 15.66
C LEU A 98 -1.08 -10.93 17.11
N GLU A 99 -0.38 -10.04 17.82
CA GLU A 99 -0.77 -9.63 19.17
C GLU A 99 -2.17 -8.99 19.21
N TYR A 100 -2.47 -8.14 18.23
CA TYR A 100 -3.77 -7.50 18.09
C TYR A 100 -4.86 -8.52 17.77
N ALA A 101 -4.60 -9.43 16.83
CA ALA A 101 -5.54 -10.49 16.47
C ALA A 101 -5.83 -11.42 17.65
N ALA A 102 -4.80 -11.83 18.39
CA ALA A 102 -4.96 -12.65 19.60
C ALA A 102 -5.79 -11.96 20.69
N ALA A 103 -5.74 -10.63 20.75
CA ALA A 103 -6.54 -9.81 21.65
C ALA A 103 -7.92 -9.42 21.08
N GLY A 104 -8.30 -9.89 19.89
CA GLY A 104 -9.56 -9.51 19.23
C GLY A 104 -9.62 -8.04 18.79
N ARG A 105 -8.46 -7.40 18.60
CA ARG A 105 -8.33 -6.00 18.19
C ARG A 105 -7.96 -5.87 16.72
N HIS A 106 -8.37 -4.77 16.11
CA HIS A 106 -8.04 -4.44 14.73
C HIS A 106 -6.69 -3.72 14.63
N HIS A 107 -5.78 -4.19 13.76
CA HIS A 107 -4.46 -3.58 13.53
C HIS A 107 -4.39 -2.71 12.27
N GLY A 108 -4.83 -3.23 11.11
CA GLY A 108 -4.92 -2.48 9.86
C GLY A 108 -3.78 -2.68 8.86
N PHE A 109 -2.77 -3.52 9.17
CA PHE A 109 -1.74 -3.87 8.20
C PHE A 109 -2.26 -4.86 7.15
N SER A 110 -2.61 -4.36 5.96
CA SER A 110 -3.38 -5.12 4.98
C SER A 110 -2.56 -6.22 4.31
N ASN A 111 -1.24 -6.06 4.16
CA ASN A 111 -0.37 -7.05 3.53
C ASN A 111 -0.48 -8.44 4.19
N VAL A 112 -0.52 -8.49 5.52
CA VAL A 112 -0.68 -9.76 6.27
C VAL A 112 -2.08 -10.30 6.13
N ARG A 113 -3.11 -9.47 6.31
CA ARG A 113 -4.51 -9.89 6.14
C ARG A 113 -4.75 -10.48 4.76
N ASP A 114 -4.33 -9.78 3.71
CA ASP A 114 -4.53 -10.19 2.32
C ASP A 114 -3.82 -11.53 2.07
N THR A 115 -2.61 -11.72 2.60
CA THR A 115 -1.88 -13.01 2.54
C THR A 115 -2.65 -14.13 3.25
N LEU A 116 -3.16 -13.89 4.45
CA LEU A 116 -3.94 -14.86 5.21
C LEU A 116 -5.25 -15.24 4.51
N GLU A 117 -5.93 -14.26 3.89
CA GLU A 117 -7.15 -14.47 3.12
C GLU A 117 -6.89 -15.35 1.89
N GLU A 118 -5.78 -15.13 1.18
CA GLU A 118 -5.36 -15.97 0.04
C GLU A 118 -5.07 -17.40 0.48
N ILE A 119 -4.34 -17.58 1.59
CA ILE A 119 -4.07 -18.91 2.17
C ILE A 119 -5.38 -19.60 2.57
N HIS A 120 -6.26 -18.89 3.27
CA HIS A 120 -7.53 -19.43 3.75
C HIS A 120 -8.44 -19.88 2.60
N ARG A 121 -8.47 -19.14 1.50
CA ARG A 121 -9.22 -19.49 0.29
C ARG A 121 -8.59 -20.63 -0.51
N GLY A 122 -7.40 -21.12 -0.11
CA GLY A 122 -6.68 -22.15 -0.85
C GLY A 122 -6.18 -21.64 -2.21
N VAL A 123 -5.93 -20.33 -2.35
CA VAL A 123 -5.48 -19.75 -3.60
C VAL A 123 -4.07 -20.25 -3.91
N SER A 124 -3.94 -21.07 -4.95
CA SER A 124 -2.66 -21.45 -5.54
C SER A 124 -2.47 -20.63 -6.82
N LYS A 125 -1.68 -19.56 -6.73
CA LYS A 125 -1.38 -18.72 -7.89
C LYS A 125 -0.26 -19.36 -8.71
N ALA A 126 -0.58 -19.92 -9.88
CA ALA A 126 0.44 -20.23 -10.89
C ALA A 126 1.11 -18.95 -11.42
N TYR A 127 0.40 -17.81 -11.37
CA TYR A 127 0.88 -16.48 -11.78
C TYR A 127 0.50 -15.42 -10.74
N PRO A 128 1.41 -14.50 -10.36
CA PRO A 128 1.27 -13.68 -9.16
C PRO A 128 0.20 -12.56 -9.23
N CYS A 129 -0.07 -11.96 -10.41
CA CYS A 129 -0.96 -10.80 -10.54
C CYS A 129 -2.29 -11.06 -11.27
N GLY A 130 -2.44 -12.19 -11.98
CA GLY A 130 -3.65 -12.48 -12.77
C GLY A 130 -3.80 -11.69 -14.08
N ALA A 131 -2.77 -10.93 -14.47
CA ALA A 131 -2.71 -10.18 -15.71
C ALA A 131 -3.00 -11.07 -16.93
N GLY A 132 -4.04 -10.73 -17.68
CA GLY A 132 -4.46 -11.47 -18.87
C GLY A 132 -5.17 -12.80 -18.61
N LEU A 133 -5.41 -13.17 -17.35
CA LEU A 133 -6.16 -14.37 -16.95
C LEU A 133 -7.48 -14.04 -16.22
N GLY A 134 -7.47 -12.98 -15.41
CA GLY A 134 -8.65 -12.49 -14.67
C GLY A 134 -8.66 -10.99 -14.42
N LEU A 135 -7.60 -10.28 -14.79
CA LEU A 135 -7.47 -8.83 -14.69
C LEU A 135 -6.93 -8.26 -16.01
N MET A 136 -7.60 -7.23 -16.54
CA MET A 136 -7.20 -6.51 -17.75
C MET A 136 -7.45 -5.02 -17.58
N GLY A 137 -6.57 -4.20 -18.16
CA GLY A 137 -6.75 -2.76 -18.30
C GLY A 137 -7.42 -2.44 -19.63
N VAL A 138 -8.34 -1.46 -19.61
CA VAL A 138 -8.99 -0.93 -20.81
C VAL A 138 -8.71 0.57 -20.88
N SER A 139 -8.08 1.02 -21.96
CA SER A 139 -7.78 2.43 -22.20
C SER A 139 -9.01 3.20 -22.70
N THR A 140 -8.91 4.53 -22.75
CA THR A 140 -10.02 5.41 -23.17
C THR A 140 -10.40 5.25 -24.64
N ASP A 141 -9.50 4.74 -25.48
CA ASP A 141 -9.69 4.38 -26.88
C ASP A 141 -10.10 2.91 -27.09
N GLY A 142 -10.29 2.17 -25.99
CA GLY A 142 -10.81 0.79 -26.01
C GLY A 142 -9.77 -0.30 -26.22
N GLU A 143 -8.48 0.04 -26.22
CA GLU A 143 -7.42 -0.97 -26.24
C GLU A 143 -7.40 -1.76 -24.93
N VAL A 144 -7.18 -3.06 -25.04
CA VAL A 144 -7.17 -3.99 -23.92
C VAL A 144 -5.75 -4.51 -23.71
N ALA A 145 -5.24 -4.38 -22.49
CA ALA A 145 -3.91 -4.84 -22.11
C ALA A 145 -3.95 -5.71 -20.83
N PRO A 146 -3.06 -6.71 -20.71
CA PRO A 146 -2.85 -7.42 -19.45
C PRO A 146 -2.39 -6.46 -18.34
N CYS A 147 -2.93 -6.60 -17.12
CA CYS A 147 -2.57 -5.81 -15.94
C CYS A 147 -2.62 -6.68 -14.69
#